data_AF-A0A6I6AJ22-F1
#
_entry.id   AF-A0A6I6AJ22-F1
#
_cell.length_a   1.000
_cell.length_b   1.000
_cell.length_c   1.000
_cell.angle_alpha   90.00
_cell.angle_beta   90.00
_cell.angle_gamma   90.00
#
_symmetry.space_group_name_H-M   'P 1'
#
loop_
_entity.id
_entity.type
_entity.pdbx_description
1 polymer ?
#
loop_
_entity_poly.entity_id
_entity_poly.type
_entity_poly.pdbx_seq_one_letter_code
_entity_poly.pdbx_strand_id
1 'polypeptide(L)'
;MITGKRAVYKLKHGSRKRTIPVVIFSDPQSGLTWAGPEQNTYLVLQEGILGFRLIGDRIDWCESLLQRDPNKASPDLTSRFEQDISGFTLLQSAIPLSNVLKQENTTQLGAHIQNPWMFTNGAFSSQGATPILKKIQWDAGLLKLDLTDRTKKFAATVWIDPQTRKVKKTEEKPWSFFGDSNPKVKQ
;
A
#
# COMPACT_ATOMS: atom_id res chain seq x y z
N MET A 1 22.90 -0.61 6.16
CA MET A 1 22.65 -1.96 5.63
C MET A 1 21.39 -2.47 6.32
N ILE A 2 20.31 -2.77 5.59
CA ILE A 2 19.08 -3.35 6.17
C ILE A 2 19.29 -4.86 6.20
N THR A 3 19.45 -5.44 7.39
CA THR A 3 19.43 -6.89 7.60
C THR A 3 17.98 -7.35 7.56
N GLY A 4 17.51 -7.71 6.37
CA GLY A 4 16.15 -8.22 6.15
C GLY A 4 16.16 -9.72 5.87
N LYS A 5 15.25 -10.48 6.49
CA LYS A 5 14.95 -11.86 6.14
C LYS A 5 13.60 -11.90 5.42
N ARG A 6 13.56 -12.59 4.28
CA ARG A 6 12.32 -12.90 3.56
C ARG A 6 12.04 -14.39 3.69
N ALA A 7 10.84 -14.72 4.16
CA ALA A 7 10.36 -16.10 4.28
C ALA A 7 8.99 -16.23 3.64
N VAL A 8 8.61 -17.45 3.25
CA VAL A 8 7.33 -17.73 2.61
C VAL A 8 6.55 -18.72 3.46
N TYR A 9 5.44 -18.26 4.05
CA TYR A 9 4.60 -19.08 4.92
C TYR A 9 3.42 -19.62 4.13
N LYS A 10 3.21 -20.94 4.20
CA LYS A 10 2.03 -21.61 3.64
C LYS A 10 1.05 -21.85 4.77
N LEU A 11 -0.05 -21.11 4.76
CA LEU A 11 -1.11 -21.20 5.76
C LEU A 11 -2.29 -22.01 5.23
N LYS A 12 -2.86 -22.83 6.12
CA LYS A 12 -4.14 -23.50 5.90
C LYS A 12 -5.07 -23.12 7.05
N HIS A 13 -6.15 -22.43 6.75
CA HIS A 13 -7.19 -22.10 7.73
C HIS A 13 -8.57 -22.44 7.14
N GLY A 14 -9.22 -23.46 7.71
CA GLY A 14 -10.38 -24.10 7.10
C GLY A 14 -10.07 -24.68 5.71
N SER A 15 -10.89 -24.35 4.71
CA SER A 15 -10.69 -24.74 3.31
C SER A 15 -9.69 -23.86 2.55
N ARG A 16 -9.24 -22.75 3.13
CA ARG A 16 -8.37 -21.77 2.45
C ARG A 16 -6.91 -22.17 2.63
N LYS A 17 -6.21 -22.33 1.50
CA LYS A 17 -4.75 -22.42 1.44
C LYS A 17 -4.21 -21.10 0.89
N ARG A 18 -3.26 -20.49 1.58
CA ARG A 18 -2.61 -19.25 1.15
C ARG A 18 -1.12 -19.30 1.37
N THR A 19 -0.39 -18.74 0.41
CA THR A 19 1.04 -18.52 0.51
C THR A 19 1.25 -17.03 0.75
N ILE A 20 1.87 -16.68 1.88
CA ILE A 20 2.11 -15.30 2.28
C ILE A 20 3.62 -15.10 2.39
N PRO A 21 4.23 -14.29 1.50
CA PRO A 21 5.59 -13.84 1.72
C PRO A 21 5.62 -12.86 2.91
N VAL A 22 6.57 -13.06 3.80
CA VAL A 22 6.81 -12.25 4.99
C VAL A 22 8.21 -11.66 4.89
N VAL A 23 8.30 -10.38 5.23
CA VAL A 23 9.57 -9.66 5.34
C VAL A 23 9.73 -9.22 6.79
N ILE A 24 10.92 -9.44 7.33
CA ILE A 24 11.31 -9.03 8.67
C ILE A 24 12.61 -8.25 8.57
N PHE A 25 12.64 -7.02 9.09
CA PHE A 25 13.85 -6.20 9.10
C PHE A 25 13.83 -5.18 10.22
N SER A 26 15.00 -4.66 10.56
CA SER A 26 15.14 -3.46 11.40
C SER A 26 15.67 -2.31 10.55
N ASP A 27 15.10 -1.13 10.73
CA ASP A 27 15.71 0.11 10.24
C ASP A 27 16.93 0.44 11.13
N PRO A 28 18.14 0.52 10.56
CA PRO A 28 19.36 0.70 11.36
C PRO A 28 19.48 2.11 11.96
N GLN A 29 18.74 3.11 11.45
CA GLN A 29 18.82 4.48 11.93
C GLN A 29 17.89 4.72 13.13
N SER A 30 16.64 4.30 13.01
CA SER A 30 15.63 4.48 14.06
C SER A 30 15.54 3.31 15.04
N GLY A 31 16.12 2.15 14.69
CA GLY A 31 15.96 0.91 15.46
C GLY A 31 14.55 0.32 15.39
N LEU A 32 13.66 0.88 14.56
CA LEU A 32 12.31 0.37 14.38
C LEU A 32 12.33 -0.94 13.60
N THR A 33 11.46 -1.86 13.98
CA THR A 33 11.33 -3.17 13.35
C THR A 33 10.07 -3.25 12.52
N TRP A 34 10.16 -3.88 11.36
CA TRP A 34 9.04 -4.37 10.59
C TRP A 34 9.04 -5.90 10.61
N ALA A 35 7.88 -6.49 10.89
CA ALA A 35 7.62 -7.88 10.59
C ALA A 35 6.18 -8.06 10.12
N GLY A 36 5.99 -8.59 8.92
CA GLY A 36 4.64 -8.77 8.38
C GLY A 36 4.66 -9.20 6.92
N PRO A 37 3.48 -9.28 6.28
CA PRO A 37 3.38 -9.59 4.86
C PRO A 37 4.22 -8.63 4.03
N GLU A 38 4.79 -9.12 2.94
CA GLU A 38 5.53 -8.28 1.99
C GLU A 38 4.63 -7.19 1.39
N GLN A 39 5.11 -5.96 1.40
CA GLN A 39 4.40 -4.77 0.94
C GLN A 39 5.06 -4.15 -0.29
N ASN A 40 4.38 -3.21 -0.97
CA ASN A 40 5.01 -2.45 -2.05
C ASN A 40 6.02 -1.42 -1.51
N THR A 41 5.78 -0.90 -0.31
CA THR A 41 6.71 0.03 0.36
C THR A 41 6.54 -0.01 1.88
N TYR A 42 7.52 0.57 2.58
CA TYR A 42 7.54 0.74 4.02
C TYR A 42 7.87 2.20 4.38
N LEU A 43 7.10 2.79 5.29
CA LEU A 43 7.25 4.15 5.77
C LEU A 43 7.71 4.12 7.22
N VAL A 44 8.84 4.78 7.51
CA VAL A 44 9.34 4.95 8.87
C VAL A 44 8.61 6.15 9.49
N LEU A 45 7.77 5.90 10.48
CA LEU A 45 7.05 6.90 11.26
C LEU A 45 7.53 6.89 12.71
N GLN A 46 7.19 7.91 13.48
CA GLN A 46 7.55 7.98 14.91
C GLN A 46 7.00 6.78 15.71
N GLU A 47 5.79 6.35 15.37
CA GLU A 47 5.04 5.28 16.05
C GLU A 47 5.55 3.87 15.66
N GLY A 48 6.26 3.74 14.53
CA GLY A 48 6.63 2.44 13.97
C GLY A 48 6.81 2.48 12.45
N ILE A 49 7.01 1.30 11.86
CA ILE A 49 7.06 1.14 10.40
C ILE A 49 5.65 0.79 9.89
N LEU A 50 5.15 1.60 8.95
CA LEU A 50 3.88 1.39 8.28
C LEU A 50 4.13 0.92 6.84
N GLY A 51 3.71 -0.30 6.54
CA GLY A 51 3.78 -0.86 5.20
C GLY A 51 2.50 -0.60 4.41
N PHE A 52 2.59 -0.53 3.07
CA PHE A 52 1.39 -0.50 2.24
C PHE A 52 1.52 -1.23 0.91
N ARG A 53 0.38 -1.74 0.43
CA ARG A 53 0.21 -2.29 -0.92
C ARG A 53 -0.74 -1.45 -1.75
N LEU A 54 -0.35 -1.20 -2.98
CA LEU A 54 -1.22 -0.62 -3.99
C LEU A 54 -1.92 -1.77 -4.72
N ILE A 55 -3.25 -1.80 -4.69
CA ILE A 55 -4.06 -2.88 -5.27
C ILE A 55 -5.24 -2.27 -6.00
N GLY A 56 -5.23 -2.32 -7.33
CA GLY A 56 -6.27 -1.70 -8.15
C GLY A 56 -6.42 -0.23 -7.81
N ASP A 57 -7.62 0.15 -7.38
CA ASP A 57 -8.04 1.51 -7.06
C ASP A 57 -7.85 1.90 -5.59
N ARG A 58 -7.04 1.15 -4.83
CA ARG A 58 -6.87 1.40 -3.40
C ARG A 58 -5.45 1.11 -2.88
N ILE A 59 -5.18 1.63 -1.68
CA ILE A 59 -4.01 1.30 -0.88
C ILE A 59 -4.47 0.55 0.36
N ASP A 60 -3.90 -0.64 0.58
CA ASP A 60 -4.10 -1.44 1.79
C ASP A 60 -2.87 -1.25 2.70
N TRP A 61 -3.11 -0.70 3.89
CA TRP A 61 -2.11 -0.41 4.92
C TRP A 61 -1.92 -1.61 5.85
N CYS A 62 -0.71 -1.76 6.36
CA CYS A 62 -0.37 -2.80 7.32
C CYS A 62 0.65 -2.23 8.30
N GLU A 63 0.37 -2.35 9.59
CA GLU A 63 1.34 -2.08 10.64
C GLU A 63 2.24 -3.31 10.85
N SER A 64 3.40 -3.09 11.48
CA SER A 64 4.26 -4.20 11.88
C SER A 64 3.53 -5.08 12.88
N LEU A 65 3.53 -6.40 12.64
CA LEU A 65 2.91 -7.36 13.55
C LEU A 65 3.75 -7.57 14.81
N LEU A 66 5.06 -7.34 14.72
CA LEU A 66 5.94 -7.33 15.88
C LEU A 66 5.91 -5.95 16.51
N GLN A 67 5.42 -5.90 17.75
CA GLN A 67 5.53 -4.71 18.59
C GLN A 67 6.98 -4.48 19.01
N ARG A 68 7.34 -3.19 19.10
CA ARG A 68 8.62 -2.77 19.66
C ARG A 68 8.72 -3.24 21.10
N ASP A 69 9.75 -4.02 21.41
CA ASP A 69 10.10 -4.39 22.77
C ASP A 69 11.41 -3.67 23.13
N PRO A 70 11.36 -2.56 23.89
CA PRO A 70 12.55 -1.79 24.25
C PRO A 70 13.49 -2.54 25.21
N ASN A 71 13.01 -3.60 25.85
CA ASN A 71 13.76 -4.37 26.85
C ASN A 71 14.41 -5.64 26.27
N LYS A 72 14.00 -6.07 25.07
CA LYS A 72 14.66 -7.16 24.35
C LYS A 72 15.73 -6.60 23.42
N ALA A 73 16.99 -6.80 23.80
CA ALA A 73 18.10 -6.77 22.85
C ALA A 73 17.96 -7.98 21.91
N SER A 74 17.09 -7.90 20.90
CA SER A 74 16.66 -9.07 20.13
C SER A 74 17.77 -9.55 19.19
N PRO A 75 18.34 -10.76 19.34
CA PRO A 75 19.33 -11.27 18.40
C PRO A 75 18.68 -11.89 17.15
N ASP A 76 17.41 -12.32 17.21
CA ASP A 76 16.70 -12.86 16.04
C ASP A 76 15.22 -12.47 16.00
N LEU A 77 14.92 -11.45 15.19
CA LEU A 77 13.56 -11.00 14.91
C LEU A 77 12.70 -12.10 14.26
N THR A 78 13.32 -13.07 13.58
CA THR A 78 12.61 -14.20 12.96
C THR A 78 12.01 -15.11 14.00
N SER A 79 12.82 -15.53 14.98
CA SER A 79 12.36 -16.41 16.05
C SER A 79 11.21 -15.77 16.84
N ARG A 80 11.31 -14.47 17.14
CA ARG A 80 10.21 -13.72 17.76
C ARG A 80 8.95 -13.72 16.91
N PHE A 81 9.07 -13.48 15.60
CA PHE A 81 7.91 -13.50 14.71
C PHE A 81 7.21 -14.86 14.74
N GLU A 82 7.97 -15.95 14.66
CA GLU A 82 7.44 -17.31 14.65
C GLU A 82 6.83 -17.74 15.98
N GLN A 83 7.31 -17.19 17.10
CA GLN A 83 6.78 -17.43 18.44
C GLN A 83 5.54 -16.58 18.73
N ASP A 84 5.59 -15.29 18.42
CA ASP A 84 4.62 -14.30 18.87
C ASP A 84 3.42 -14.17 17.89
N ILE A 85 3.61 -14.50 16.60
CA ILE A 85 2.61 -14.25 15.55
C ILE A 85 1.93 -15.54 15.11
N SER A 86 0.63 -15.64 15.39
CA SER A 86 -0.17 -16.75 14.91
C SER A 86 -0.38 -16.70 13.39
N GLY A 87 -0.57 -17.87 12.77
CA GLY A 87 -0.95 -17.95 11.35
C GLY A 87 -2.26 -17.21 11.04
N PHE A 88 -3.21 -17.15 11.99
CA PHE A 88 -4.45 -16.40 11.80
C PHE A 88 -4.21 -14.88 11.76
N THR A 89 -3.37 -14.35 12.65
CA THR A 89 -2.95 -12.94 12.66
C THR A 89 -2.24 -12.58 11.36
N LEU A 90 -1.31 -13.43 10.90
CA LEU A 90 -0.64 -13.25 9.62
C LEU A 90 -1.63 -13.25 8.45
N LEU A 91 -2.60 -14.18 8.45
CA LEU A 91 -3.64 -14.23 7.42
C LEU A 91 -4.51 -12.96 7.40
N GLN A 92 -4.93 -12.46 8.57
CA GLN A 92 -5.73 -11.24 8.68
C GLN A 92 -4.98 -10.00 8.21
N SER A 93 -3.68 -9.89 8.51
CA SER A 93 -2.85 -8.77 8.06
C SER A 93 -2.62 -8.78 6.55
N ALA A 94 -2.46 -9.96 5.95
CA ALA A 94 -2.28 -10.10 4.51
C ALA A 94 -3.59 -9.87 3.74
N ILE A 95 -4.72 -10.25 4.33
CA ILE A 95 -6.06 -10.16 3.76
C ILE A 95 -7.03 -9.83 4.89
N PRO A 96 -7.42 -8.55 5.07
CA PRO A 96 -8.40 -8.18 6.09
C PRO A 96 -9.69 -9.00 5.93
N LEU A 97 -10.01 -9.82 6.93
CA LEU A 97 -11.13 -10.77 6.87
C LEU A 97 -12.46 -10.16 7.29
N SER A 98 -12.45 -8.98 7.91
CA SER A 98 -13.65 -8.23 8.29
C SER A 98 -13.77 -6.93 7.49
N ASN A 99 -15.02 -6.50 7.25
CA ASN A 99 -15.29 -5.24 6.56
C ASN A 99 -14.78 -4.02 7.34
N VAL A 100 -14.82 -4.08 8.67
CA VAL A 100 -14.31 -3.01 9.55
C VAL A 100 -12.81 -2.82 9.36
N LEU A 101 -12.02 -3.89 9.49
CA LEU A 101 -10.56 -3.82 9.28
C LEU A 101 -10.22 -3.41 7.85
N LYS A 102 -11.03 -3.81 6.87
CA LYS A 102 -10.86 -3.36 5.48
C LYS A 102 -11.12 -1.87 5.34
N GLN A 103 -12.13 -1.31 6.00
CA GLN A 103 -12.40 0.13 5.94
C GLN A 103 -11.33 0.95 6.68
N GLU A 104 -10.89 0.50 7.84
CA GLU A 104 -9.87 1.19 8.65
C GLU A 104 -8.50 1.15 7.99
N ASN A 105 -8.15 0.05 7.32
CA ASN A 105 -6.83 -0.16 6.73
C ASN A 105 -6.77 0.13 5.22
N THR A 106 -7.77 0.77 4.62
CA THR A 106 -7.78 1.03 3.18
C THR A 106 -8.00 2.51 2.85
N THR A 107 -7.13 3.06 2.00
CA THR A 107 -7.38 4.33 1.29
C THR A 107 -7.97 4.04 -0.08
N GLN A 108 -9.18 4.52 -0.35
CA GLN A 108 -9.76 4.47 -1.70
C GLN A 108 -9.11 5.54 -2.57
N LEU A 109 -8.43 5.17 -3.64
CA LEU A 109 -7.91 6.11 -4.64
C LEU A 109 -8.94 6.39 -5.74
N GLY A 110 -9.73 5.38 -6.11
CA GLY A 110 -10.77 5.48 -7.16
C GLY A 110 -11.85 6.52 -6.87
N ALA A 111 -12.07 6.86 -5.60
CA ALA A 111 -12.99 7.92 -5.21
C ALA A 111 -12.40 9.35 -5.36
N HIS A 112 -11.08 9.47 -5.58
CA HIS A 112 -10.37 10.75 -5.58
C HIS A 112 -9.60 11.05 -6.87
N ILE A 113 -9.27 10.04 -7.66
CA ILE A 113 -8.69 10.20 -9.00
C ILE A 113 -9.83 10.14 -10.01
N GLN A 114 -10.09 11.26 -10.70
CA GLN A 114 -11.28 11.40 -11.55
C GLN A 114 -11.16 10.60 -12.84
N ASN A 115 -9.95 10.38 -13.35
CA ASN A 115 -9.75 9.62 -14.57
C ASN A 115 -9.98 8.11 -14.35
N PRO A 116 -11.06 7.51 -14.90
CA PRO A 116 -11.33 6.10 -14.69
C PRO A 116 -10.28 5.20 -15.35
N TRP A 117 -9.57 5.67 -16.39
CA TRP A 117 -8.53 4.93 -17.08
C TRP A 117 -7.26 4.73 -16.25
N MET A 118 -7.14 5.44 -15.12
CA MET A 118 -6.01 5.28 -14.20
C MET A 118 -5.90 3.85 -13.66
N PHE A 119 -7.04 3.18 -13.51
CA PHE A 119 -7.15 1.87 -12.85
C PHE A 119 -7.51 0.76 -13.84
N THR A 120 -7.20 0.93 -15.13
CA THR A 120 -7.44 -0.08 -16.16
C THR A 120 -6.14 -0.45 -16.87
N ASN A 121 -6.16 -1.50 -17.68
CA ASN A 121 -5.04 -1.84 -18.57
C ASN A 121 -4.91 -0.89 -19.79
N GLY A 122 -5.60 0.24 -19.77
CA GLY A 122 -5.66 1.21 -20.87
C GLY A 122 -7.08 1.58 -21.27
N ALA A 123 -7.19 2.52 -22.22
CA ALA A 123 -8.48 2.92 -22.78
C ALA A 123 -9.25 1.71 -23.31
N PHE A 124 -10.55 1.64 -23.00
CA PHE A 124 -11.50 0.57 -23.36
C PHE A 124 -11.26 -0.80 -22.70
N SER A 125 -10.39 -0.90 -21.70
CA SER A 125 -10.25 -2.15 -20.93
C SER A 125 -11.27 -2.23 -19.79
N SER A 126 -12.01 -3.34 -19.72
CA SER A 126 -12.87 -3.70 -18.58
C SER A 126 -12.10 -4.35 -17.43
N GLN A 127 -10.81 -4.62 -17.60
CA GLN A 127 -9.99 -5.25 -16.58
C GLN A 127 -9.33 -4.18 -15.70
N GLY A 128 -9.64 -4.26 -14.40
CA GLY A 128 -9.00 -3.43 -13.39
C GLY A 128 -7.50 -3.71 -13.30
N ALA A 129 -6.71 -2.65 -13.17
CA ALA A 129 -5.26 -2.69 -13.07
C ALA A 129 -4.78 -1.84 -11.90
N THR A 130 -3.77 -2.35 -11.19
CA THR A 130 -3.04 -1.55 -10.21
C THR A 130 -2.17 -0.53 -10.95
N PRO A 131 -2.25 0.77 -10.61
CA PRO A 131 -1.36 1.78 -11.18
C PRO A 131 0.08 1.56 -10.74
N ILE A 132 1.01 2.15 -11.48
CA ILE A 132 2.44 2.07 -11.22
C ILE A 132 2.83 3.25 -10.31
N LEU A 133 3.37 2.94 -9.13
CA LEU A 133 3.98 3.91 -8.25
C LEU A 133 5.33 4.37 -8.83
N LYS A 134 5.43 5.65 -9.18
CA LYS A 134 6.64 6.26 -9.77
C LYS A 134 7.56 6.86 -8.71
N LYS A 135 6.97 7.51 -7.71
CA LYS A 135 7.72 8.27 -6.73
C LYS A 135 6.96 8.35 -5.41
N ILE A 136 7.73 8.36 -4.34
CA ILE A 136 7.25 8.55 -2.97
C ILE A 136 8.05 9.71 -2.37
N GLN A 137 7.36 10.70 -1.83
CA GLN A 137 7.98 11.82 -1.14
C GLN A 137 7.13 12.26 0.04
N TRP A 138 7.77 12.93 1.00
CA TRP A 138 7.06 13.69 2.03
C TRP A 138 6.85 15.12 1.55
N ASP A 139 5.66 15.64 1.72
CA ASP A 139 5.29 17.02 1.39
C ASP A 139 4.40 17.58 2.49
N ALA A 140 4.92 18.52 3.29
CA ALA A 140 4.24 19.13 4.44
C ALA A 140 3.58 18.11 5.40
N GLY A 141 4.26 16.99 5.69
CA GLY A 141 3.76 15.93 6.57
C GLY A 141 2.78 14.94 5.90
N LEU A 142 2.44 15.14 4.63
CA LEU A 142 1.65 14.21 3.83
C LEU A 142 2.55 13.32 2.99
N LEU A 143 2.10 12.09 2.79
CA LEU A 143 2.71 11.18 1.85
C LEU A 143 2.24 11.53 0.44
N LYS A 144 3.16 12.05 -0.37
CA LYS A 144 2.94 12.35 -1.79
C LYS A 144 3.34 11.15 -2.63
N LEU A 145 2.39 10.63 -3.40
CA LEU A 145 2.59 9.52 -4.33
C LEU A 145 2.36 10.00 -5.76
N ASP A 146 3.39 9.85 -6.60
CA ASP A 146 3.26 10.03 -8.05
C ASP A 146 2.90 8.68 -8.67
N LEU A 147 1.75 8.60 -9.33
CA LEU A 147 1.20 7.39 -9.91
C LEU A 147 1.06 7.54 -11.42
N THR A 148 1.14 6.44 -12.15
CA THR A 148 0.79 6.39 -13.58
C THR A 148 0.04 5.10 -13.92
N ASP A 149 -0.80 5.14 -14.95
CA ASP A 149 -1.48 3.96 -15.44
C ASP A 149 -0.51 2.98 -16.12
N ARG A 150 -1.00 1.79 -16.49
CA ARG A 150 -0.16 0.77 -17.14
C ARG A 150 0.35 1.18 -18.52
N THR A 151 -0.38 2.05 -19.22
CA THR A 151 0.03 2.58 -20.52
C THR A 151 0.97 3.78 -20.41
N LYS A 152 1.17 4.30 -19.19
CA LYS A 152 1.98 5.50 -18.88
C LYS A 152 1.46 6.79 -19.53
N LYS A 153 0.21 6.80 -19.98
CA LYS A 153 -0.43 7.95 -20.63
C LYS A 153 -1.10 8.87 -19.62
N PHE A 154 -1.58 8.31 -18.52
CA PHE A 154 -2.26 9.02 -17.46
C PHE A 154 -1.39 9.03 -16.21
N ALA A 155 -1.35 10.19 -15.55
CA ALA A 155 -0.60 10.38 -14.34
C ALA A 155 -1.45 11.17 -13.34
N ALA A 156 -1.38 10.74 -12.10
CA ALA A 156 -2.03 11.39 -10.98
C ALA A 156 -1.04 11.48 -9.82
N THR A 157 -1.15 12.54 -9.05
CA THR A 157 -0.41 12.73 -7.81
C THR A 157 -1.42 12.78 -6.68
N VAL A 158 -1.21 11.99 -5.64
CA VAL A 158 -2.08 11.96 -4.46
C VAL A 158 -1.29 12.29 -3.21
N TRP A 159 -1.89 13.09 -2.33
CA TRP A 159 -1.35 13.38 -1.01
C TRP A 159 -2.23 12.70 0.02
N ILE A 160 -1.62 11.82 0.80
CA ILE A 160 -2.30 10.99 1.78
C ILE A 160 -1.76 11.33 3.16
N ASP A 161 -2.67 11.52 4.10
CA ASP A 161 -2.31 11.57 5.52
C ASP A 161 -2.13 10.13 6.02
N PRO A 162 -0.90 9.71 6.40
CA PRO A 162 -0.63 8.33 6.80
C PRO A 162 -1.28 7.95 8.13
N GLN A 163 -1.62 8.92 9.00
CA GLN A 163 -2.27 8.66 10.29
C GLN A 163 -3.75 8.37 10.08
N THR A 164 -4.44 9.23 9.32
CA THR A 164 -5.88 9.05 9.05
C THR A 164 -6.16 8.16 7.85
N ARG A 165 -5.14 7.83 7.05
CA ARG A 165 -5.20 7.04 5.81
C ARG A 165 -6.17 7.63 4.79
N LYS A 166 -6.38 8.94 4.82
CA LYS A 166 -7.29 9.67 3.93
C LYS A 166 -6.51 10.46 2.88
N VAL A 167 -7.02 10.45 1.65
CA VAL A 167 -6.55 11.37 0.60
C VAL A 167 -6.96 12.79 0.99
N LYS A 168 -6.00 13.70 1.02
CA LYS A 168 -6.22 15.13 1.30
C LYS A 168 -6.26 15.96 0.04
N LYS A 169 -5.53 15.53 -0.99
CA LYS A 169 -5.40 16.24 -2.26
C LYS A 169 -5.08 15.25 -3.38
N THR A 170 -5.59 15.56 -4.57
CA THR A 170 -5.23 14.89 -5.82
C THR A 170 -4.92 15.96 -6.88
N GLU A 171 -3.94 15.69 -7.73
CA GLU A 171 -3.68 16.45 -8.95
C GLU A 171 -3.58 15.48 -10.13
N GLU A 172 -4.23 15.81 -11.24
CA GLU A 172 -4.20 15.04 -12.47
C GLU A 172 -3.76 15.94 -13.61
N LYS A 173 -2.97 15.40 -14.55
CA LYS A 173 -2.73 16.11 -15.80
C LYS A 173 -4.06 16.21 -16.57
N PRO A 174 -4.33 17.32 -17.28
CA PRO A 174 -5.52 17.43 -18.11
C PRO A 174 -5.67 16.21 -19.03
N TRP A 175 -6.86 15.64 -19.05
CA TRP A 175 -7.20 14.50 -19.87
C TRP A 175 -8.60 14.75 -20.45
N SER A 176 -8.79 14.38 -21.71
CA SER A 176 -10.08 14.47 -22.39
C SER A 176 -10.67 13.08 -22.54
N PHE A 177 -11.97 12.94 -22.33
CA PHE A 177 -12.67 11.81 -22.92
C PHE A 177 -12.57 11.95 -24.45
N PHE A 178 -12.34 10.84 -25.15
CA PHE A 178 -12.55 10.82 -26.60
C PHE A 178 -14.03 11.16 -26.84
N GLY A 179 -14.32 12.42 -27.20
CA GLY A 179 -15.68 12.97 -27.28
C GLY A 179 -15.80 14.49 -27.19
N ASP A 180 -14.85 15.19 -26.56
CA ASP A 180 -14.83 16.67 -26.56
C ASP A 180 -14.25 17.25 -27.86
N SER A 181 -14.77 16.81 -29.01
CA SER A 181 -14.80 17.67 -30.18
C SER A 181 -15.93 18.66 -29.96
N ASN A 182 -15.64 19.79 -29.31
CA ASN A 182 -16.48 20.97 -29.46
C ASN A 182 -15.93 21.74 -30.67
N PRO A 183 -16.44 21.51 -31.90
CA PRO A 183 -16.07 22.37 -33.00
C PRO A 183 -16.54 23.77 -32.64
N LYS A 184 -15.60 24.70 -32.57
CA LYS A 184 -15.83 26.14 -32.42
C LYS A 184 -17.10 26.54 -33.18
N VAL A 185 -18.16 26.93 -32.47
CA VAL A 185 -19.21 27.74 -33.06
C VAL A 185 -18.57 29.10 -33.32
N LYS A 186 -18.16 29.33 -34.56
CA LYS A 186 -17.88 30.68 -35.05
C LYS A 186 -19.20 31.45 -34.99
N GLN A 187 -19.25 32.49 -34.17
CA GLN A 187 -20.15 33.63 -34.41
C GLN A 187 -19.47 34.58 -35.38
#